data_AF-A0A800K5C1-F1
#
_entry.id   AF-A0A800K5C1-F1
#
_cell.length_a   1.000
_cell.length_b   1.000
_cell.length_c   1.000
_cell.angle_alpha   90.00
_cell.angle_beta   90.00
_cell.angle_gamma   90.00
#
_symmetry.space_group_name_H-M   'P 1'
#
loop_
_entity.id
_entity.type
_entity.pdbx_description
1 polymer ?
#
loop_
_entity_poly.entity_id
_entity_poly.type
_entity_poly.pdbx_seq_one_letter_code
_entity_poly.pdbx_strand_id
1 'polypeptide(L)' 'MAVDPLARRRGVGRALFAELEGVAARESIDQIALDTWHFNQGVQRFFAALGFSTHN' A
#
# COMPACT_ATOMS: atom_id res chain seq x y z
N MET A 1 -5.01 -1.05 5.34
CA MET A 1 -4.28 -2.33 5.22
C MET A 1 -3.44 -2.55 6.47
N ALA A 2 -3.40 -3.78 7.00
CA ALA A 2 -2.56 -4.15 8.13
C ALA A 2 -1.90 -5.52 7.89
N VAL A 3 -0.68 -5.70 8.39
CA VAL A 3 0.04 -6.98 8.38
C VAL A 3 0.47 -7.28 9.80
N ASP A 4 0.19 -8.51 10.25
CA ASP A 4 0.64 -9.04 11.54
C ASP A 4 2.15 -8.78 11.72
N PRO A 5 2.59 -8.22 12.86
CA PRO A 5 4.00 -7.97 13.13
C PRO A 5 4.94 -9.14 12.81
N LEU A 6 4.53 -10.38 13.12
CA LEU A 6 5.31 -11.60 12.88
C LEU A 6 5.39 -12.00 11.40
N ALA A 7 4.47 -11.49 10.58
CA ALA A 7 4.42 -11.73 9.14
C ALA A 7 5.04 -10.58 8.30
N ARG A 8 5.54 -9.51 8.96
CA ARG A 8 6.15 -8.38 8.26
C ARG A 8 7.46 -8.78 7.57
N ARG A 9 7.87 -7.97 6.59
CA ARG A 9 9.10 -8.17 5.79
C ARG A 9 9.18 -9.50 5.02
N ARG A 10 8.06 -10.23 4.91
CA ARG A 10 7.93 -11.48 4.15
C ARG A 10 7.16 -11.32 2.82
N GLY A 11 6.99 -10.09 2.34
CA GLY A 11 6.26 -9.81 1.10
C GLY A 11 4.73 -9.76 1.22
N VAL A 12 4.15 -10.08 2.38
CA VAL A 12 2.67 -10.10 2.59
C VAL A 12 2.00 -8.78 2.20
N GLY A 13 2.57 -7.64 2.62
CA GLY A 13 2.01 -6.32 2.26
C GLY A 13 1.99 -6.10 0.74
N ARG A 14 3.01 -6.56 0.03
CA ARG A 14 3.08 -6.44 -1.44
C ARG A 14 2.05 -7.34 -2.12
N ALA A 15 1.86 -8.56 -1.61
CA ALA A 15 0.84 -9.47 -2.13
C ALA A 15 -0.59 -8.91 -1.93
N LEU A 16 -0.88 -8.36 -0.74
CA LEU A 16 -2.14 -7.67 -0.48
C LEU A 16 -2.34 -6.47 -1.41
N PHE A 17 -1.28 -5.74 -1.72
CA PHE A 17 -1.35 -4.59 -2.61
C PHE A 17 -1.59 -4.98 -4.07
N ALA A 18 -0.92 -6.02 -4.56
CA ALA A 18 -1.13 -6.54 -5.91
C ALA A 18 -2.59 -7.02 -6.12
N GLU A 19 -3.19 -7.63 -5.11
CA GLU A 19 -4.61 -8.00 -5.17
C GLU A 19 -5.52 -6.78 -5.24
N LEU A 20 -5.21 -5.74 -4.43
CA LEU A 20 -5.93 -4.46 -4.50
C LEU A 20 -5.84 -3.80 -5.88
N GLU A 21 -4.67 -3.81 -6.51
CA GLU A 21 -4.48 -3.32 -7.89
C GLU A 21 -5.31 -4.12 -8.90
N GLY A 22 -5.39 -5.45 -8.72
CA GLY A 22 -6.23 -6.32 -9.55
C GLY A 22 -7.73 -6.00 -9.41
N VAL A 23 -8.18 -5.71 -8.19
CA VAL A 23 -9.55 -5.22 -7.95
C VAL A 23 -9.79 -3.87 -8.62
N ALA A 24 -8.88 -2.91 -8.44
CA ALA A 24 -9.00 -1.59 -9.07
C ALA A 24 -9.10 -1.69 -10.60
N ALA A 25 -8.27 -2.52 -11.23
CA ALA A 25 -8.30 -2.73 -12.67
C ALA A 25 -9.64 -3.34 -13.15
N ARG A 26 -10.19 -4.31 -12.41
CA ARG A 26 -11.48 -4.93 -12.75
C ARG A 26 -12.66 -3.96 -12.63
N GLU A 27 -12.60 -3.06 -11.66
CA GLU A 27 -13.64 -2.07 -11.40
C GLU A 27 -13.44 -0.76 -12.19
N SER A 28 -12.45 -0.71 -13.10
CA SER A 28 -12.09 0.50 -13.88
C SER A 28 -11.79 1.71 -12.99
N ILE A 29 -11.06 1.49 -11.89
CA ILE A 29 -10.58 2.53 -10.99
C ILE A 29 -9.19 2.97 -11.44
N ASP A 30 -9.06 4.23 -11.85
CA ASP A 30 -7.82 4.78 -12.41
C ASP A 30 -6.82 5.25 -11.35
N GLN A 31 -7.26 5.44 -10.10
CA GLN A 31 -6.42 5.96 -9.04
C GLN A 31 -6.72 5.31 -7.69
N ILE A 32 -5.64 4.86 -7.02
CA ILE A 32 -5.67 4.46 -5.62
C ILE A 32 -5.03 5.59 -4.81
N ALA A 33 -5.75 6.10 -3.81
CA ALA A 33 -5.25 7.09 -2.86
C ALA A 33 -5.40 6.56 -1.44
N LEU A 34 -4.41 6.87 -0.59
CA LEU A 34 -4.30 6.32 0.76
C LEU A 34 -3.77 7.41 1.70
N ASP A 35 -4.46 7.63 2.80
CA ASP A 35 -3.97 8.53 3.84
C ASP A 35 -3.06 7.80 4.82
N THR A 36 -1.98 8.47 5.21
CA THR A 36 -1.06 7.98 6.23
C THR A 36 -0.79 9.08 7.23
N TRP A 37 -0.64 8.70 8.50
CA TRP A 37 -0.22 9.64 9.53
C TRP A 37 1.25 10.01 9.34
N HIS A 38 1.60 11.28 9.52
CA HIS A 38 2.97 11.79 9.37
C HIS A 38 4.01 10.99 10.18
N PHE A 39 3.65 10.54 11.38
CA PHE A 39 4.55 9.76 12.26
C PHE A 39 4.79 8.32 11.77
N ASN A 40 3.98 7.81 10.85
CA ASN A 40 4.05 6.42 10.39
C ASN A 40 5.03 6.27 9.23
N GLN A 41 6.30 6.57 9.48
CA GLN A 41 7.37 6.48 8.48
C GLN A 41 7.52 5.08 7.89
N GLY A 42 7.18 4.03 8.65
CA GLY A 42 7.21 2.65 8.17
C GLY A 42 6.23 2.43 7.01
N VAL A 43 5.00 2.94 7.15
CA VAL A 43 3.98 2.83 6.10
C VAL A 43 4.28 3.75 4.91
N GLN A 44 4.81 4.96 5.16
CA GLN A 44 5.23 5.87 4.09
C GLN A 44 6.33 5.25 3.22
N ARG A 45 7.36 4.67 3.84
CA ARG A 45 8.42 3.95 3.11
C ARG A 45 7.89 2.74 2.34
N PHE A 46 6.90 2.05 2.90
CA PHE A 46 6.25 0.92 2.22
C PHE A 46 5.51 1.39 0.96
N PHE A 47 4.69 2.43 1.04
CA PHE A 47 3.97 2.96 -0.13
C PHE A 47 4.90 3.58 -1.17
N ALA A 48 5.95 4.30 -0.73
CA ALA A 48 6.98 4.79 -1.66
C ALA A 48 7.66 3.65 -2.42
N ALA A 49 7.94 2.51 -1.76
CA ALA A 49 8.51 1.32 -2.41
C ALA A 49 7.53 0.62 -3.38
N LEU A 50 6.23 0.92 -3.29
CA LEU A 50 5.20 0.50 -4.24
C LEU A 50 4.98 1.53 -5.36
N GLY A 51 5.71 2.65 -5.39
CA GLY A 51 5.59 3.68 -6.42
C GLY A 51 4.61 4.82 -6.09
N PHE A 52 4.03 4.84 -4.89
CA PHE A 52 3.17 5.93 -4.44
C PHE A 52 3.97 7.19 -4.20
N SER A 53 3.36 8.33 -4.52
CA SER A 53 3.89 9.66 -4.24
C SER A 53 2.95 10.40 -3.30
N THR A 54 3.51 11.16 -2.36
CA THR A 54 2.71 12.04 -1.48
C THR A 54 1.99 13.09 -2.31
N HIS A 55 0.67 13.22 -2.11
CA HIS A 55 -0.14 14.30 -2.67
C HIS A 55 -0.32 15.36 -1.59
N ASN A 56 -0.24 16.63 -1.98
CA ASN A 56 -0.27 17.79 -1.09
C ASN A 56 -1.49 18.65 -1.40
#